data_AF-A0A965KEP6-F1
#
_entry.id   AF-A0A965KEP6-F1
#
_cell.length_a   1.000
_cell.length_b   1.000
_cell.length_c   1.000
_cell.angle_alpha   90.00
_cell.angle_beta   90.00
_cell.angle_gamma   90.00
#
_symmetry.space_group_name_H-M   'P 1'
#
loop_
_entity.id
_entity.type
_entity.pdbx_description
1 polymer ?
#
loop_
_entity_poly.entity_id
_entity_poly.type
_entity_poly.pdbx_seq_one_letter_code
_entity_poly.pdbx_strand_id
1 'polypeptide(L)'
;MSGVAVAAQTLRQVSPWKSGVGLADRIADRPADWPLLTVQFSHVTPENCMKPAALRPTEQAWNFNQADKFVAFANSKDLKVVGHCLVWAKDDRTPAWFYQDGGAPASKEVLLARMKSYIETVVGRYKGKIAAWDVVNEALDDGKAELRESGWTRAAGEDFIALAFDYAHAADPSAQLIYNDYNNELDGKREKMLGLLARLKARKTPVHAVGLQGHYEIDRVPYEALEKTLIALRGIGMKVVVSELDIDVIPRGRWWADGNKHRAEMAKINPYVDGCPPEILARQAEQYAQLFRLFRKYDDVIDRVSFWNLHDGQSWLNDFPWKRVNHPLLFDRQGKPKPAYDAVVKELAAVVAPARAIEKAHAETWRRFVDEHGIVRDYVGDLPTPEDCRLGKPNAIGWWSPIENGPMFTGMYLNAMVEKARRSGAAADKEQARKLAQGLLKCASVSDVPGFVARGVGSDGRCHYPLSSDDQMHPWFLGMQAYLLSDIPSTEERKVLVAKVREVAESLEGYGWKVPCDGAFKGDFRGGFKGEHFRDVVRYLHMLHATYEMTGDAVWLERYRKALAEKPEKSAET
;
A
#
# COMPACT_ATOMS: atom_id res chain seq x y z
N MET A 1 -5.84 -10.79 39.10
CA MET A 1 -5.76 -9.69 38.12
C MET A 1 -6.57 -10.10 36.91
N SER A 2 -7.73 -9.47 36.73
CA SER A 2 -8.69 -9.71 35.65
C SER A 2 -8.02 -9.47 34.29
N GLY A 3 -7.95 -10.51 33.47
CA GLY A 3 -7.53 -10.40 32.08
C GLY A 3 -8.45 -9.42 31.36
N VAL A 4 -7.87 -8.33 30.86
CA VAL A 4 -8.55 -7.45 29.92
C VAL A 4 -8.80 -8.29 28.67
N ALA A 5 -10.07 -8.62 28.41
CA ALA A 5 -10.46 -9.22 27.16
C ALA A 5 -10.11 -8.22 26.05
N VAL A 6 -9.06 -8.54 25.28
CA VAL A 6 -8.76 -7.83 24.04
C VAL A 6 -10.00 -7.98 23.16
N ALA A 7 -10.68 -6.87 22.85
CA ALA A 7 -11.78 -6.88 21.91
C ALA A 7 -11.34 -7.62 20.63
N ALA A 8 -12.13 -8.58 20.16
CA ALA A 8 -11.76 -9.40 19.00
C ALA A 8 -11.41 -8.50 17.81
N GLN A 9 -10.16 -8.56 17.34
CA GLN A 9 -9.69 -7.77 16.22
C GLN A 9 -10.48 -8.12 14.96
N THR A 10 -10.82 -7.12 14.16
CA THR A 10 -11.62 -7.28 12.93
C THR A 10 -10.72 -7.46 11.72
N LEU A 11 -11.22 -8.12 10.67
CA LEU A 11 -10.52 -8.25 9.38
C LEU A 11 -10.15 -6.88 8.81
N ARG A 12 -11.02 -5.87 8.95
CA ARG A 12 -10.78 -4.49 8.51
C ARG A 12 -9.60 -3.83 9.24
N GLN A 13 -9.35 -4.19 10.49
CA GLN A 13 -8.24 -3.62 11.28
C GLN A 13 -6.90 -4.31 11.02
N VAL A 14 -6.91 -5.64 10.83
CA VAL A 14 -5.66 -6.42 10.75
C VAL A 14 -5.18 -6.64 9.31
N SER A 15 -6.05 -6.48 8.30
CA SER A 15 -5.66 -6.72 6.91
C SER A 15 -4.75 -5.60 6.38
N PRO A 16 -3.63 -5.94 5.71
CA PRO A 16 -2.81 -4.96 4.99
C PRO A 16 -3.46 -4.46 3.69
N TRP A 17 -4.44 -5.21 3.17
CA TRP A 17 -5.24 -4.93 1.97
C TRP A 17 -6.68 -4.56 2.34
N LYS A 18 -7.47 -4.18 1.33
CA LYS A 18 -8.91 -3.96 1.47
C LYS A 18 -9.61 -5.29 1.80
N SER A 19 -10.34 -5.37 2.91
CA SER A 19 -11.18 -6.53 3.23
C SER A 19 -12.52 -6.43 2.48
N GLY A 20 -12.86 -7.45 1.71
CA GLY A 20 -14.09 -7.49 0.91
C GLY A 20 -14.95 -8.73 1.14
N VAL A 21 -16.18 -8.69 0.62
CA VAL A 21 -17.14 -9.80 0.71
C VAL A 21 -18.16 -9.76 -0.43
N GLY A 22 -18.42 -10.89 -1.07
CA GLY A 22 -19.55 -11.11 -1.96
C GLY A 22 -20.84 -11.24 -1.15
N LEU A 23 -21.93 -10.64 -1.60
CA LEU A 23 -23.17 -10.57 -0.84
C LEU A 23 -24.37 -10.95 -1.69
N ALA A 24 -25.31 -11.66 -1.07
CA ALA A 24 -26.63 -11.86 -1.65
C ALA A 24 -27.26 -10.51 -2.00
N ASP A 25 -27.89 -10.43 -3.17
CA ASP A 25 -28.36 -9.16 -3.74
C ASP A 25 -29.31 -8.37 -2.83
N ARG A 26 -30.04 -9.07 -1.94
CA ARG A 26 -31.01 -8.50 -0.99
C ARG A 26 -30.43 -8.17 0.39
N ILE A 27 -29.12 -7.94 0.52
CA ILE A 27 -28.49 -7.55 1.79
C ILE A 27 -29.14 -6.33 2.46
N ALA A 28 -29.68 -5.39 1.65
CA ALA A 28 -30.44 -4.24 2.14
C ALA A 28 -31.71 -4.62 2.93
N ASP A 29 -32.23 -5.83 2.73
CA ASP A 29 -33.43 -6.36 3.41
C ASP A 29 -33.05 -7.27 4.60
N ARG A 30 -31.76 -7.34 4.97
CA ARG A 30 -31.22 -8.26 5.99
C ARG A 30 -30.48 -7.52 7.11
N PRO A 31 -31.19 -6.73 7.95
CA PRO A 31 -30.56 -5.92 8.99
C PRO A 31 -29.77 -6.71 10.04
N ALA A 32 -30.10 -7.99 10.25
CA ALA A 32 -29.37 -8.87 11.16
C ALA A 32 -27.91 -9.12 10.71
N ASP A 33 -27.62 -9.01 9.41
CA ASP A 33 -26.30 -9.27 8.84
C ASP A 33 -25.39 -8.02 8.85
N TRP A 34 -25.98 -6.81 9.02
CA TRP A 34 -25.26 -5.55 8.89
C TRP A 34 -24.15 -5.35 9.93
N PRO A 35 -24.31 -5.72 11.22
CA PRO A 35 -23.23 -5.58 12.20
C PRO A 35 -22.00 -6.39 11.78
N LEU A 36 -22.18 -7.65 11.40
CA LEU A 36 -21.08 -8.50 10.92
C LEU A 36 -20.42 -7.88 9.70
N LEU A 37 -21.22 -7.47 8.70
CA LEU A 37 -20.74 -6.87 7.47
C LEU A 37 -19.88 -5.61 7.69
N THR A 38 -20.43 -4.63 8.41
CA THR A 38 -19.82 -3.30 8.54
C THR A 38 -18.63 -3.27 9.49
N VAL A 39 -18.56 -4.21 10.44
CA VAL A 39 -17.42 -4.38 11.34
C VAL A 39 -16.24 -5.04 10.62
N GLN A 40 -16.50 -6.02 9.75
CA GLN A 40 -15.45 -6.85 9.17
C GLN A 40 -14.93 -6.37 7.81
N PHE A 41 -15.79 -5.74 7.01
CA PHE A 41 -15.51 -5.48 5.60
C PHE A 41 -15.56 -4.00 5.24
N SER A 42 -14.86 -3.67 4.16
CA SER A 42 -14.79 -2.32 3.56
C SER A 42 -15.29 -2.29 2.12
N HIS A 43 -15.29 -3.45 1.45
CA HIS A 43 -15.70 -3.59 0.06
C HIS A 43 -16.76 -4.67 -0.08
N VAL A 44 -17.70 -4.48 -0.99
CA VAL A 44 -18.80 -5.42 -1.24
C VAL A 44 -18.99 -5.68 -2.73
N THR A 45 -19.23 -6.94 -3.08
CA THR A 45 -19.54 -7.36 -4.45
C THR A 45 -20.98 -7.92 -4.46
N PRO A 46 -21.91 -7.43 -5.30
CA PRO A 46 -23.21 -8.06 -5.45
C PRO A 46 -23.05 -9.38 -6.20
N GLU A 47 -23.63 -10.45 -5.66
CA GLU A 47 -23.44 -11.80 -6.19
C GLU A 47 -24.05 -11.98 -7.59
N ASN A 48 -25.22 -11.38 -7.87
CA ASN A 48 -25.92 -11.60 -9.13
C ASN A 48 -26.58 -10.37 -9.75
N CYS A 49 -27.04 -9.38 -8.99
CA CYS A 49 -27.90 -8.31 -9.53
C CYS A 49 -27.21 -7.35 -10.50
N MET A 50 -25.89 -7.42 -10.63
CA MET A 50 -25.10 -6.62 -11.59
C MET A 50 -24.54 -7.43 -12.76
N LYS A 51 -24.91 -8.72 -12.89
CA LYS A 51 -24.57 -9.53 -14.07
C LYS A 51 -25.37 -9.09 -15.30
N PRO A 52 -24.88 -9.33 -16.53
CA PRO A 52 -25.54 -8.86 -17.75
C PRO A 52 -26.99 -9.31 -17.88
N ALA A 53 -27.29 -10.57 -17.54
CA ALA A 53 -28.66 -11.08 -17.58
C ALA A 53 -29.62 -10.46 -16.56
N ALA A 54 -29.11 -9.99 -15.42
CA ALA A 54 -29.90 -9.30 -14.43
C ALA A 54 -30.19 -7.85 -14.85
N LEU A 55 -29.18 -7.15 -15.37
CA LEU A 55 -29.27 -5.73 -15.73
C LEU A 55 -29.99 -5.50 -17.06
N ARG A 56 -29.79 -6.38 -18.06
CA ARG A 56 -30.35 -6.22 -19.41
C ARG A 56 -30.83 -7.55 -20.00
N PRO A 57 -31.92 -8.13 -19.47
CA PRO A 57 -32.41 -9.45 -19.87
C PRO A 57 -32.81 -9.53 -21.35
N THR A 58 -33.30 -8.43 -21.93
CA THR A 58 -33.62 -8.31 -23.36
C THR A 58 -33.00 -7.03 -23.92
N GLU A 59 -32.91 -6.90 -25.24
CA GLU A 59 -32.31 -5.73 -25.89
C GLU A 59 -33.04 -4.43 -25.50
N GLN A 60 -34.37 -4.49 -25.28
CA GLN A 60 -35.23 -3.34 -24.99
C GLN A 60 -35.42 -3.07 -23.48
N ALA A 61 -35.17 -4.04 -22.61
CA ALA A 61 -35.49 -3.94 -21.18
C ALA A 61 -34.25 -3.77 -20.30
N TRP A 62 -34.23 -2.70 -19.51
CA TRP A 62 -33.28 -2.49 -18.43
C TRP A 62 -33.92 -2.82 -17.08
N ASN A 63 -33.15 -3.44 -16.18
CA ASN A 63 -33.56 -3.72 -14.82
C ASN A 63 -32.47 -3.33 -13.82
N PHE A 64 -32.53 -2.08 -13.34
CA PHE A 64 -31.60 -1.55 -12.35
C PHE A 64 -32.11 -1.65 -10.90
N ASN A 65 -33.35 -2.09 -10.67
CA ASN A 65 -34.02 -1.92 -9.37
C ASN A 65 -33.22 -2.55 -8.21
N GLN A 66 -32.78 -3.81 -8.37
CA GLN A 66 -32.01 -4.48 -7.32
C GLN A 66 -30.58 -3.94 -7.18
N ALA A 67 -29.93 -3.60 -8.30
CA ALA A 67 -28.58 -3.06 -8.31
C ALA A 67 -28.53 -1.65 -7.69
N ASP A 68 -29.50 -0.78 -8.00
CA ASP A 68 -29.65 0.55 -7.40
C ASP A 68 -29.83 0.44 -5.89
N LYS A 69 -30.69 -0.47 -5.41
CA LYS A 69 -30.88 -0.73 -3.97
C LYS A 69 -29.60 -1.20 -3.30
N PHE A 70 -28.86 -2.12 -3.94
CA PHE A 70 -27.60 -2.63 -3.42
C PHE A 70 -26.55 -1.51 -3.30
N VAL A 71 -26.35 -0.73 -4.37
CA VAL A 71 -25.37 0.36 -4.41
C VAL A 71 -25.74 1.47 -3.42
N ALA A 72 -27.01 1.84 -3.33
CA ALA A 72 -27.48 2.82 -2.36
C ALA A 72 -27.26 2.36 -0.91
N PHE A 73 -27.59 1.09 -0.62
CA PHE A 73 -27.33 0.50 0.70
C PHE A 73 -25.84 0.52 1.04
N ALA A 74 -24.98 0.00 0.15
CA ALA A 74 -23.54 -0.07 0.38
C ALA A 74 -22.94 1.32 0.65
N ASN A 75 -23.27 2.31 -0.19
CA ASN A 75 -22.79 3.67 -0.01
C ASN A 75 -23.33 4.33 1.28
N SER A 76 -24.57 4.04 1.69
CA SER A 76 -25.13 4.53 2.98
C SER A 76 -24.40 3.97 4.21
N LYS A 77 -23.67 2.86 4.04
CA LYS A 77 -22.86 2.21 5.08
C LYS A 77 -21.36 2.43 4.90
N ASP A 78 -20.96 3.34 4.01
CA ASP A 78 -19.55 3.59 3.62
C ASP A 78 -18.81 2.31 3.18
N LEU A 79 -19.54 1.40 2.52
CA LEU A 79 -18.97 0.22 1.89
C LEU A 79 -18.73 0.51 0.41
N LYS A 80 -17.53 0.24 -0.07
CA LYS A 80 -17.16 0.46 -1.48
C LYS A 80 -17.64 -0.71 -2.33
N VAL A 81 -18.37 -0.41 -3.40
CA VAL A 81 -18.92 -1.46 -4.27
C VAL A 81 -17.90 -1.87 -5.34
N VAL A 82 -17.81 -3.18 -5.59
CA VAL A 82 -17.19 -3.74 -6.79
C VAL A 82 -18.30 -4.27 -7.69
N GLY A 83 -18.43 -3.72 -8.89
CA GLY A 83 -19.42 -4.16 -9.86
C GLY A 83 -19.00 -5.46 -10.54
N HIS A 84 -19.84 -6.49 -10.43
CA HIS A 84 -19.57 -7.83 -10.95
C HIS A 84 -20.76 -8.33 -11.77
N CYS A 85 -20.63 -8.50 -13.09
CA CYS A 85 -19.52 -8.11 -13.96
C CYS A 85 -20.07 -7.52 -15.27
N LEU A 86 -19.25 -6.79 -16.03
CA LEU A 86 -19.72 -6.12 -17.25
C LEU A 86 -19.82 -7.08 -18.44
N VAL A 87 -18.77 -7.87 -18.69
CA VAL A 87 -18.73 -8.88 -19.76
C VAL A 87 -18.35 -10.21 -19.15
N TRP A 88 -19.23 -11.21 -19.27
CA TRP A 88 -18.91 -12.58 -18.89
C TRP A 88 -18.79 -13.44 -20.14
N ALA A 89 -17.60 -13.97 -20.39
CA ALA A 89 -17.29 -14.73 -21.60
C ALA A 89 -17.93 -16.13 -21.66
N LYS A 90 -18.76 -16.51 -20.70
CA LYS A 90 -19.59 -17.72 -20.76
C LYS A 90 -20.94 -17.39 -21.41
N ASP A 91 -21.29 -18.10 -22.48
CA ASP A 91 -22.51 -17.82 -23.26
C ASP A 91 -23.80 -17.98 -22.46
N ASP A 92 -23.86 -18.91 -21.49
CA ASP A 92 -25.01 -19.08 -20.60
C ASP A 92 -25.15 -17.95 -19.56
N ARG A 93 -24.22 -16.98 -19.55
CA ARG A 93 -24.18 -15.86 -18.60
C ARG A 93 -24.35 -14.49 -19.22
N THR A 94 -24.31 -14.40 -20.55
CA THR A 94 -24.63 -13.21 -21.32
C THR A 94 -25.92 -13.45 -22.09
N PRO A 95 -26.92 -12.54 -22.03
CA PRO A 95 -28.17 -12.70 -22.76
C PRO A 95 -27.97 -12.96 -24.26
N ALA A 96 -28.68 -13.94 -24.81
CA ALA A 96 -28.51 -14.39 -26.19
C ALA A 96 -28.68 -13.28 -27.24
N TRP A 97 -29.48 -12.24 -26.93
CA TRP A 97 -29.71 -11.10 -27.82
C TRP A 97 -28.43 -10.32 -28.15
N PHE A 98 -27.39 -10.37 -27.30
CA PHE A 98 -26.10 -9.76 -27.64
C PHE A 98 -25.53 -10.37 -28.93
N TYR A 99 -25.68 -11.68 -29.09
CA TYR A 99 -25.05 -12.47 -30.14
C TYR A 99 -25.96 -12.71 -31.36
N GLN A 100 -27.19 -12.22 -31.35
CA GLN A 100 -28.19 -12.50 -32.39
C GLN A 100 -28.67 -11.21 -33.07
N ASP A 101 -28.82 -11.24 -34.39
CA ASP A 101 -29.38 -10.15 -35.19
C ASP A 101 -30.28 -10.72 -36.29
N GLY A 102 -31.57 -10.40 -36.25
CA GLY A 102 -32.55 -10.91 -37.24
C GLY A 102 -32.65 -12.43 -37.36
N GLY A 103 -32.29 -13.19 -36.30
CA GLY A 103 -32.24 -14.66 -36.32
C GLY A 103 -30.93 -15.28 -36.81
N ALA A 104 -29.94 -14.46 -37.17
CA ALA A 104 -28.58 -14.86 -37.51
C ALA A 104 -27.60 -14.46 -36.38
N PRO A 105 -26.36 -14.99 -36.36
CA PRO A 105 -25.31 -14.44 -35.50
C PRO A 105 -25.06 -12.96 -35.80
N ALA A 106 -24.97 -12.14 -34.76
CA ALA A 106 -24.65 -10.72 -34.88
C ALA A 106 -23.26 -10.52 -35.49
N SER A 107 -23.09 -9.50 -36.33
CA SER A 107 -21.77 -9.13 -36.83
C SER A 107 -20.86 -8.62 -35.69
N LYS A 108 -19.55 -8.58 -35.95
CA LYS A 108 -18.58 -8.00 -35.01
C LYS A 108 -18.96 -6.57 -34.62
N GLU A 109 -19.36 -5.76 -35.60
CA GLU A 109 -19.73 -4.35 -35.42
C GLU A 109 -20.97 -4.21 -34.54
N VAL A 110 -22.01 -5.02 -34.80
CA VAL A 110 -23.25 -5.02 -34.02
C VAL A 110 -22.99 -5.44 -32.58
N LEU A 111 -22.23 -6.53 -32.38
CA LEU A 111 -21.89 -7.02 -31.05
C LEU A 111 -21.09 -5.99 -30.25
N LEU A 112 -20.05 -5.39 -30.85
CA LEU A 112 -19.21 -4.39 -30.19
C LEU A 112 -19.99 -3.09 -29.91
N ALA A 113 -20.91 -2.69 -30.78
CA ALA A 113 -21.79 -1.54 -30.54
C ALA A 113 -22.75 -1.80 -29.35
N ARG A 114 -23.33 -3.00 -29.27
CA ARG A 114 -24.17 -3.41 -28.13
C ARG A 114 -23.37 -3.45 -26.83
N MET A 115 -22.15 -4.00 -26.85
CA MET A 115 -21.24 -4.02 -25.71
C MET A 115 -20.90 -2.61 -25.24
N LYS A 116 -20.53 -1.73 -26.18
CA LYS A 116 -20.24 -0.32 -25.88
C LYS A 116 -21.43 0.36 -25.21
N SER A 117 -22.60 0.30 -25.85
CA SER A 117 -23.84 0.88 -25.31
C SER A 117 -24.17 0.33 -23.92
N TYR A 118 -24.01 -0.97 -23.71
CA TYR A 118 -24.24 -1.60 -22.41
C TYR A 118 -23.27 -1.08 -21.35
N ILE A 119 -21.95 -1.11 -21.62
CA ILE A 119 -20.91 -0.68 -20.67
C ILE A 119 -21.06 0.81 -20.35
N GLU A 120 -21.23 1.67 -21.35
CA GLU A 120 -21.39 3.12 -21.14
C GLU A 120 -22.65 3.42 -20.30
N THR A 121 -23.75 2.70 -20.52
CA THR A 121 -24.97 2.88 -19.74
C THR A 121 -24.78 2.42 -18.29
N VAL A 122 -24.23 1.22 -18.09
CA VAL A 122 -24.08 0.64 -16.74
C VAL A 122 -23.02 1.37 -15.93
N VAL A 123 -21.82 1.56 -16.47
CA VAL A 123 -20.73 2.26 -15.78
C VAL A 123 -21.09 3.73 -15.60
N GLY A 124 -21.68 4.37 -16.62
CA GLY A 124 -22.13 5.77 -16.53
C GLY A 124 -23.18 6.00 -15.44
N ARG A 125 -24.15 5.07 -15.29
CA ARG A 125 -25.17 5.15 -14.21
C ARG A 125 -24.56 5.16 -12.81
N TYR A 126 -23.48 4.40 -12.61
CA TYR A 126 -22.84 4.23 -11.30
C TYR A 126 -21.52 4.99 -11.16
N LYS A 127 -21.24 5.94 -12.06
CA LYS A 127 -20.03 6.76 -12.04
C LYS A 127 -19.83 7.42 -10.67
N GLY A 128 -18.65 7.23 -10.08
CA GLY A 128 -18.30 7.74 -8.75
C GLY A 128 -19.02 7.07 -7.56
N LYS A 129 -19.88 6.06 -7.81
CA LYS A 129 -20.60 5.28 -6.77
C LYS A 129 -20.06 3.86 -6.62
N ILE A 130 -19.29 3.38 -7.59
CA ILE A 130 -18.64 2.07 -7.61
C ILE A 130 -17.13 2.29 -7.67
N ALA A 131 -16.38 1.60 -6.82
CA ALA A 131 -14.94 1.77 -6.69
C ALA A 131 -14.15 0.94 -7.69
N ALA A 132 -14.68 -0.22 -8.11
CA ALA A 132 -14.03 -1.11 -9.06
C ALA A 132 -15.04 -1.90 -9.90
N TRP A 133 -14.60 -2.36 -11.07
CA TRP A 133 -15.38 -3.22 -11.96
C TRP A 133 -14.59 -4.46 -12.35
N ASP A 134 -15.22 -5.63 -12.21
CA ASP A 134 -14.84 -6.80 -12.98
C ASP A 134 -15.35 -6.58 -14.41
N VAL A 135 -14.46 -6.07 -15.27
CA VAL A 135 -14.81 -5.65 -16.63
C VAL A 135 -15.04 -6.87 -17.52
N VAL A 136 -14.09 -7.80 -17.49
CA VAL A 136 -14.19 -9.06 -18.23
C VAL A 136 -13.97 -10.21 -17.25
N ASN A 137 -14.92 -11.14 -17.25
CA ASN A 137 -14.92 -12.32 -16.41
C ASN A 137 -14.76 -13.60 -17.25
N GLU A 138 -13.82 -14.46 -16.86
CA GLU A 138 -13.66 -15.85 -17.34
C GLU A 138 -13.44 -16.05 -18.85
N ALA A 139 -12.67 -15.15 -19.48
CA ALA A 139 -12.41 -15.19 -20.91
C ALA A 139 -11.35 -16.22 -21.33
N LEU A 140 -10.50 -16.68 -20.41
CA LEU A 140 -9.47 -17.67 -20.72
C LEU A 140 -10.04 -19.09 -20.73
N ASP A 141 -9.57 -19.89 -21.68
CA ASP A 141 -9.94 -21.30 -21.80
C ASP A 141 -9.20 -22.17 -20.78
N ASP A 142 -9.90 -23.18 -20.27
CA ASP A 142 -9.32 -24.16 -19.34
C ASP A 142 -8.53 -25.27 -20.08
N GLY A 143 -8.77 -25.43 -21.39
CA GLY A 143 -8.14 -26.42 -22.27
C GLY A 143 -6.92 -25.90 -23.05
N LYS A 144 -6.86 -26.20 -24.34
CA LYS A 144 -5.71 -25.87 -25.21
C LYS A 144 -5.83 -24.50 -25.89
N ALA A 145 -7.03 -23.96 -26.03
CA ALA A 145 -7.21 -22.67 -26.70
C ALA A 145 -6.70 -21.53 -25.79
N GLU A 146 -6.46 -20.35 -26.34
CA GLU A 146 -6.13 -19.17 -25.51
C GLU A 146 -7.40 -18.65 -24.83
N LEU A 147 -8.40 -18.31 -25.66
CA LEU A 147 -9.69 -17.78 -25.24
C LEU A 147 -10.76 -18.87 -25.23
N ARG A 148 -11.66 -18.77 -24.26
CA ARG A 148 -12.87 -19.59 -24.18
C ARG A 148 -13.71 -19.40 -25.43
N GLU A 149 -14.23 -20.50 -25.96
CA GLU A 149 -15.19 -20.45 -27.05
C GLU A 149 -16.51 -19.83 -26.56
N SER A 150 -16.90 -18.71 -27.17
CA SER A 150 -18.07 -17.92 -26.79
C SER A 150 -18.54 -17.05 -27.94
N GLY A 151 -19.74 -16.49 -27.86
CA GLY A 151 -20.25 -15.52 -28.84
C GLY A 151 -19.34 -14.31 -28.97
N TRP A 152 -18.72 -13.87 -27.88
CA TRP A 152 -17.70 -12.83 -27.86
C TRP A 152 -16.47 -13.21 -28.68
N THR A 153 -15.88 -14.36 -28.39
CA THR A 153 -14.65 -14.84 -29.06
C THR A 153 -14.91 -15.15 -30.53
N ARG A 154 -16.04 -15.78 -30.86
CA ARG A 154 -16.41 -16.14 -32.25
C ARG A 154 -16.56 -14.91 -33.14
N ALA A 155 -17.17 -13.84 -32.64
CA ALA A 155 -17.42 -12.63 -33.42
C ALA A 155 -16.25 -11.62 -33.40
N ALA A 156 -15.59 -11.45 -32.26
CA ALA A 156 -14.63 -10.36 -32.04
C ALA A 156 -13.20 -10.81 -31.66
N GLY A 157 -12.95 -12.09 -31.44
CA GLY A 157 -11.63 -12.58 -30.99
C GLY A 157 -11.21 -11.95 -29.66
N GLU A 158 -9.98 -11.48 -29.53
CA GLU A 158 -9.50 -10.78 -28.33
C GLU A 158 -10.00 -9.34 -28.21
N ASP A 159 -10.49 -8.73 -29.31
CA ASP A 159 -10.79 -7.29 -29.34
C ASP A 159 -11.92 -6.89 -28.37
N PHE A 160 -12.87 -7.79 -28.08
CA PHE A 160 -13.92 -7.48 -27.11
C PHE A 160 -13.34 -7.21 -25.72
N ILE A 161 -12.22 -7.85 -25.36
CA ILE A 161 -11.57 -7.66 -24.06
C ILE A 161 -11.01 -6.25 -23.99
N ALA A 162 -10.13 -5.89 -24.91
CA ALA A 162 -9.49 -4.58 -24.94
C ALA A 162 -10.53 -3.45 -24.98
N LEU A 163 -11.51 -3.56 -25.88
CA LEU A 163 -12.56 -2.55 -26.04
C LEU A 163 -13.48 -2.43 -24.81
N ALA A 164 -13.79 -3.54 -24.12
CA ALA A 164 -14.59 -3.46 -22.89
C ALA A 164 -13.90 -2.62 -21.80
N PHE A 165 -12.58 -2.78 -21.65
CA PHE A 165 -11.78 -1.97 -20.73
C PHE A 165 -11.72 -0.51 -21.18
N ASP A 166 -11.51 -0.24 -22.46
CA ASP A 166 -11.49 1.13 -22.99
C ASP A 166 -12.84 1.85 -22.76
N TYR A 167 -13.96 1.17 -23.01
CA TYR A 167 -15.29 1.71 -22.77
C TYR A 167 -15.58 1.93 -21.28
N ALA A 168 -15.18 1.00 -20.42
CA ALA A 168 -15.35 1.14 -18.97
C ALA A 168 -14.53 2.33 -18.43
N HIS A 169 -13.27 2.45 -18.86
CA HIS A 169 -12.40 3.56 -18.47
C HIS A 169 -12.90 4.91 -18.98
N ALA A 170 -13.39 4.97 -20.23
CA ALA A 170 -13.96 6.20 -20.77
C ALA A 170 -15.21 6.66 -20.00
N ALA A 171 -16.07 5.71 -19.59
CA ALA A 171 -17.27 6.02 -18.83
C ALA A 171 -16.95 6.50 -17.40
N ASP A 172 -16.04 5.82 -16.69
CA ASP A 172 -15.55 6.23 -15.38
C ASP A 172 -14.04 5.97 -15.21
N PRO A 173 -13.20 7.00 -15.46
CA PRO A 173 -11.74 6.88 -15.31
C PRO A 173 -11.28 6.67 -13.87
N SER A 174 -12.13 6.92 -12.88
CA SER A 174 -11.78 6.82 -11.45
C SER A 174 -11.91 5.40 -10.88
N ALA A 175 -12.64 4.52 -11.56
CA ALA A 175 -12.86 3.14 -11.11
C ALA A 175 -11.64 2.25 -11.40
N GLN A 176 -11.29 1.36 -10.47
CA GLN A 176 -10.32 0.29 -10.73
C GLN A 176 -10.93 -0.74 -11.69
N LEU A 177 -10.19 -1.14 -12.73
CA LEU A 177 -10.68 -2.05 -13.76
C LEU A 177 -9.95 -3.39 -13.65
N ILE A 178 -10.72 -4.46 -13.51
CA ILE A 178 -10.24 -5.80 -13.15
C ILE A 178 -10.55 -6.79 -14.26
N TYR A 179 -9.56 -7.60 -14.62
CA TYR A 179 -9.77 -8.86 -15.35
C TYR A 179 -9.92 -9.99 -14.34
N ASN A 180 -11.07 -10.64 -14.23
CA ASN A 180 -11.37 -11.63 -13.18
C ASN A 180 -11.52 -13.04 -13.77
N ASP A 181 -10.89 -14.06 -13.14
CA ASP A 181 -10.99 -15.45 -13.59
C ASP A 181 -10.66 -16.45 -12.47
N TYR A 182 -11.13 -17.70 -12.63
CA TYR A 182 -10.75 -18.82 -11.77
C TYR A 182 -9.56 -19.60 -12.34
N ASN A 183 -8.85 -20.36 -11.51
CA ASN A 183 -7.74 -21.24 -11.89
C ASN A 183 -6.53 -20.55 -12.54
N ASN A 184 -6.49 -19.21 -12.59
CA ASN A 184 -5.35 -18.46 -13.10
C ASN A 184 -4.06 -18.69 -12.28
N GLU A 185 -4.21 -19.21 -11.06
CA GLU A 185 -3.14 -19.68 -10.22
C GLU A 185 -2.45 -20.95 -10.74
N LEU A 186 -3.12 -21.74 -11.58
CA LEU A 186 -2.59 -22.99 -12.14
C LEU A 186 -1.71 -22.72 -13.37
N ASP A 187 -0.63 -23.49 -13.51
CA ASP A 187 0.45 -23.24 -14.49
C ASP A 187 -0.06 -22.96 -15.92
N GLY A 188 -0.95 -23.79 -16.46
CA GLY A 188 -1.44 -23.62 -17.83
C GLY A 188 -2.26 -22.34 -18.05
N LYS A 189 -3.15 -21.99 -17.12
CA LYS A 189 -3.99 -20.79 -17.25
C LYS A 189 -3.22 -19.52 -16.85
N ARG A 190 -2.26 -19.64 -15.92
CA ARG A 190 -1.32 -18.56 -15.56
C ARG A 190 -0.56 -18.05 -16.79
N GLU A 191 -0.03 -18.95 -17.61
CA GLU A 191 0.74 -18.56 -18.81
C GLU A 191 -0.13 -17.79 -19.81
N LYS A 192 -1.35 -18.25 -20.07
CA LYS A 192 -2.31 -17.55 -20.95
C LYS A 192 -2.69 -16.18 -20.39
N MET A 193 -2.93 -16.11 -19.08
CA MET A 193 -3.20 -14.84 -18.39
C MET A 193 -2.05 -13.86 -18.55
N LEU A 194 -0.81 -14.28 -18.31
CA LEU A 194 0.36 -13.42 -18.50
C LEU A 194 0.53 -12.98 -19.97
N GLY A 195 0.27 -13.88 -20.92
CA GLY A 195 0.27 -13.58 -22.35
C GLY A 195 -0.79 -12.53 -22.72
N LEU A 196 -2.02 -12.70 -22.24
CA LEU A 196 -3.11 -11.74 -22.43
C LEU A 196 -2.74 -10.37 -21.84
N LEU A 197 -2.26 -10.33 -20.60
CA LEU A 197 -1.88 -9.07 -19.95
C LEU A 197 -0.74 -8.36 -20.69
N ALA A 198 0.23 -9.11 -21.21
CA ALA A 198 1.30 -8.54 -22.03
C ALA A 198 0.75 -7.88 -23.31
N ARG A 199 -0.20 -8.54 -23.99
CA ARG A 199 -0.85 -8.00 -25.20
C ARG A 199 -1.73 -6.77 -24.89
N LEU A 200 -2.50 -6.81 -23.81
CA LEU A 200 -3.31 -5.67 -23.35
C LEU A 200 -2.43 -4.47 -22.95
N LYS A 201 -1.31 -4.72 -22.25
CA LYS A 201 -0.32 -3.69 -21.91
C LYS A 201 0.31 -3.08 -23.16
N ALA A 202 0.65 -3.89 -24.17
CA ALA A 202 1.18 -3.39 -25.45
C ALA A 202 0.17 -2.50 -26.20
N ARG A 203 -1.14 -2.81 -26.08
CA ARG A 203 -2.23 -1.99 -26.61
C ARG A 203 -2.58 -0.77 -25.75
N LYS A 204 -1.91 -0.58 -24.60
CA LYS A 204 -2.21 0.47 -23.60
C LYS A 204 -3.64 0.38 -23.05
N THR A 205 -4.23 -0.81 -23.02
CA THR A 205 -5.54 -1.04 -22.43
C THR A 205 -5.48 -0.81 -20.90
N PRO A 206 -6.46 -0.10 -20.31
CA PRO A 206 -6.44 0.31 -18.89
C PRO A 206 -6.83 -0.85 -17.95
N VAL A 207 -6.01 -1.89 -17.88
CA VAL A 207 -6.16 -2.97 -16.89
C VAL A 207 -5.39 -2.59 -15.63
N HIS A 208 -6.11 -2.42 -14.52
CA HIS A 208 -5.51 -1.95 -13.26
C HIS A 208 -5.17 -3.08 -12.29
N ALA A 209 -5.90 -4.20 -12.35
CA ALA A 209 -5.66 -5.37 -11.51
C ALA A 209 -6.17 -6.66 -12.17
N VAL A 210 -5.69 -7.78 -11.64
CA VAL A 210 -6.18 -9.13 -11.96
C VAL A 210 -6.89 -9.72 -10.76
N GLY A 211 -8.09 -10.24 -10.99
CA GLY A 211 -8.87 -11.01 -10.05
C GLY A 211 -8.53 -12.49 -10.10
N LEU A 212 -8.05 -13.03 -8.98
CA LEU A 212 -7.97 -14.46 -8.73
C LEU A 212 -9.18 -14.85 -7.88
N GLN A 213 -10.14 -15.60 -8.44
CA GLN A 213 -11.38 -15.92 -7.74
C GLN A 213 -11.10 -16.61 -6.39
N GLY A 214 -10.27 -17.65 -6.38
CA GLY A 214 -9.88 -18.31 -5.13
C GLY A 214 -10.91 -19.31 -4.60
N HIS A 215 -11.64 -19.97 -5.48
CA HIS A 215 -12.54 -21.07 -5.13
C HIS A 215 -11.77 -22.39 -4.94
N TYR A 216 -11.37 -22.69 -3.71
CA TYR A 216 -10.55 -23.85 -3.40
C TYR A 216 -11.36 -24.99 -2.78
N GLU A 217 -10.76 -26.19 -2.77
CA GLU A 217 -11.29 -27.36 -2.06
C GLU A 217 -10.34 -27.71 -0.92
N ILE A 218 -10.88 -28.19 0.19
CA ILE A 218 -10.09 -28.64 1.34
C ILE A 218 -9.05 -29.68 0.88
N ASP A 219 -7.82 -29.49 1.33
CA ASP A 219 -6.61 -30.27 1.02
C ASP A 219 -6.13 -30.17 -0.43
N ARG A 220 -6.70 -29.26 -1.22
CA ARG A 220 -6.37 -29.06 -2.64
C ARG A 220 -6.09 -27.61 -2.98
N VAL A 221 -5.81 -26.78 -1.98
CA VAL A 221 -5.37 -25.40 -2.20
C VAL A 221 -4.00 -25.41 -2.90
N PRO A 222 -3.85 -24.78 -4.07
CA PRO A 222 -2.64 -24.87 -4.89
C PRO A 222 -1.58 -23.84 -4.44
N TYR A 223 -1.10 -23.93 -3.19
CA TYR A 223 -0.22 -22.91 -2.58
C TYR A 223 1.00 -22.54 -3.43
N GLU A 224 1.73 -23.53 -3.94
CA GLU A 224 2.93 -23.28 -4.75
C GLU A 224 2.60 -22.62 -6.09
N ALA A 225 1.52 -23.03 -6.75
CA ALA A 225 1.11 -22.47 -8.04
C ALA A 225 0.58 -21.04 -7.87
N LEU A 226 -0.19 -20.81 -6.80
CA LEU A 226 -0.65 -19.49 -6.38
C LEU A 226 0.54 -18.56 -6.08
N GLU A 227 1.55 -19.03 -5.34
CA GLU A 227 2.75 -18.25 -5.06
C GLU A 227 3.51 -17.88 -6.34
N LYS A 228 3.72 -18.84 -7.25
CA LYS A 228 4.32 -18.57 -8.58
C LYS A 228 3.54 -17.51 -9.35
N THR A 229 2.21 -17.51 -9.23
CA THR A 229 1.32 -16.52 -9.87
C THR A 229 1.51 -15.13 -9.28
N LEU A 230 1.55 -15.02 -7.94
CA LEU A 230 1.80 -13.76 -7.25
C LEU A 230 3.18 -13.20 -7.60
N ILE A 231 4.22 -14.05 -7.68
CA ILE A 231 5.57 -13.66 -8.14
C ILE A 231 5.53 -13.12 -9.57
N ALA A 232 4.85 -13.82 -10.49
CA ALA A 232 4.79 -13.40 -11.88
C ALA A 232 4.05 -12.07 -12.07
N LEU A 233 2.91 -11.88 -11.38
CA LEU A 233 2.14 -10.64 -11.43
C LEU A 233 2.91 -9.47 -10.79
N ARG A 234 3.63 -9.72 -9.69
CA ARG A 234 4.57 -8.75 -9.11
C ARG A 234 5.64 -8.31 -10.11
N GLY A 235 6.23 -9.26 -10.82
CA GLY A 235 7.31 -9.01 -11.79
C GLY A 235 6.89 -8.10 -12.95
N ILE A 236 5.62 -8.10 -13.34
CA ILE A 236 5.09 -7.21 -14.38
C ILE A 236 4.45 -5.92 -13.83
N GLY A 237 4.44 -5.75 -12.50
CA GLY A 237 3.87 -4.60 -11.79
C GLY A 237 2.34 -4.59 -11.74
N MET A 238 1.69 -5.75 -11.92
CA MET A 238 0.23 -5.87 -11.93
C MET A 238 -0.30 -6.10 -10.51
N LYS A 239 -1.33 -5.33 -10.12
CA LYS A 239 -2.02 -5.53 -8.83
C LYS A 239 -2.91 -6.76 -8.86
N VAL A 240 -3.08 -7.38 -7.70
CA VAL A 240 -3.91 -8.57 -7.52
C VAL A 240 -5.08 -8.27 -6.61
N VAL A 241 -6.25 -8.77 -6.96
CA VAL A 241 -7.38 -8.89 -6.04
C VAL A 241 -7.74 -10.36 -5.91
N VAL A 242 -7.81 -10.88 -4.68
CA VAL A 242 -8.47 -12.18 -4.43
C VAL A 242 -9.95 -11.85 -4.31
N SER A 243 -10.76 -12.30 -5.26
CA SER A 243 -12.10 -11.72 -5.51
C SER A 243 -13.26 -12.51 -4.91
N GLU A 244 -13.13 -13.83 -4.77
CA GLU A 244 -14.24 -14.76 -4.50
C GLU A 244 -13.82 -15.93 -3.58
N LEU A 245 -12.99 -15.64 -2.56
CA LEU A 245 -12.34 -16.67 -1.75
C LEU A 245 -13.32 -17.52 -0.94
N ASP A 246 -13.25 -18.84 -1.12
CA ASP A 246 -13.88 -19.85 -0.28
C ASP A 246 -13.08 -21.17 -0.28
N ILE A 247 -13.26 -22.00 0.76
CA ILE A 247 -12.68 -23.35 0.82
C ILE A 247 -13.81 -24.36 1.02
N ASP A 248 -14.19 -25.04 -0.06
CA ASP A 248 -15.19 -26.11 -0.03
C ASP A 248 -14.71 -27.28 0.83
N VAL A 249 -15.43 -27.56 1.93
CA VAL A 249 -15.11 -28.67 2.85
C VAL A 249 -15.76 -29.99 2.44
N ILE A 250 -16.62 -29.97 1.41
CA ILE A 250 -17.20 -31.16 0.78
C ILE A 250 -16.66 -31.21 -0.65
N PRO A 251 -15.48 -31.83 -0.89
CA PRO A 251 -14.82 -31.83 -2.19
C PRO A 251 -15.75 -32.21 -3.33
N ARG A 252 -15.67 -31.46 -4.43
CA ARG A 252 -16.53 -31.64 -5.59
C ARG A 252 -16.10 -32.85 -6.43
N GLY A 253 -14.89 -33.36 -6.19
CA GLY A 253 -14.41 -34.63 -6.75
C GLY A 253 -14.53 -34.67 -8.27
N ARG A 254 -15.13 -35.77 -8.79
CA ARG A 254 -15.29 -36.00 -10.23
C ARG A 254 -16.61 -35.46 -10.81
N TRP A 255 -17.28 -34.50 -10.15
CA TRP A 255 -18.63 -34.07 -10.54
C TRP A 255 -18.77 -33.62 -11.99
N TRP A 256 -17.71 -33.00 -12.54
CA TRP A 256 -17.65 -32.48 -13.90
C TRP A 256 -16.96 -33.44 -14.89
N ALA A 257 -16.33 -34.51 -14.40
CA ALA A 257 -15.61 -35.45 -15.25
C ALA A 257 -16.56 -36.19 -16.20
N ASP A 258 -16.02 -36.61 -17.34
CA ASP A 258 -16.73 -37.35 -18.39
C ASP A 258 -18.02 -36.68 -18.89
N GLY A 259 -18.09 -35.34 -18.87
CA GLY A 259 -19.28 -34.59 -19.30
C GLY A 259 -20.42 -34.66 -18.29
N ASN A 260 -20.13 -34.45 -17.01
CA ASN A 260 -21.09 -34.47 -15.89
C ASN A 260 -21.73 -35.83 -15.58
N LYS A 261 -21.20 -36.95 -16.10
CA LYS A 261 -21.77 -38.30 -15.88
C LYS A 261 -21.86 -38.69 -14.40
N HIS A 262 -20.91 -38.23 -13.59
CA HIS A 262 -20.84 -38.56 -12.16
C HIS A 262 -21.68 -37.63 -11.28
N ARG A 263 -22.36 -36.63 -11.87
CA ARG A 263 -23.08 -35.61 -11.10
C ARG A 263 -24.17 -36.20 -10.21
N ALA A 264 -24.92 -37.19 -10.68
CA ALA A 264 -25.99 -37.84 -9.92
C ALA A 264 -25.46 -38.68 -8.74
N GLU A 265 -24.28 -39.26 -8.89
CA GLU A 265 -23.60 -39.98 -7.80
C GLU A 265 -23.12 -39.00 -6.74
N MET A 266 -22.40 -37.97 -7.16
CA MET A 266 -21.86 -36.94 -6.26
C MET A 266 -22.97 -36.20 -5.51
N ALA A 267 -24.14 -36.00 -6.13
CA ALA A 267 -25.30 -35.36 -5.51
C ALA A 267 -25.85 -36.05 -4.25
N LYS A 268 -25.43 -37.29 -3.98
CA LYS A 268 -25.78 -38.03 -2.75
C LYS A 268 -24.90 -37.64 -1.55
N ILE A 269 -23.80 -36.93 -1.78
CA ILE A 269 -22.82 -36.59 -0.74
C ILE A 269 -23.26 -35.31 -0.03
N ASN A 270 -23.63 -35.46 1.24
CA ASN A 270 -23.99 -34.36 2.14
C ASN A 270 -23.72 -34.74 3.61
N PRO A 271 -22.45 -34.89 4.01
CA PRO A 271 -22.10 -35.51 5.29
C PRO A 271 -22.30 -34.60 6.52
N TYR A 272 -22.44 -33.29 6.34
CA TYR A 272 -22.37 -32.30 7.42
C TYR A 272 -23.71 -31.60 7.70
N VAL A 273 -24.83 -32.29 7.46
CA VAL A 273 -26.18 -31.75 7.66
C VAL A 273 -26.41 -31.27 9.09
N ASP A 274 -25.92 -32.04 10.07
CA ASP A 274 -26.06 -31.76 11.50
C ASP A 274 -24.87 -30.98 12.09
N GLY A 275 -24.01 -30.42 11.22
CA GLY A 275 -22.84 -29.65 11.59
C GLY A 275 -21.53 -30.22 11.04
N CYS A 276 -20.57 -29.33 10.77
CA CYS A 276 -19.24 -29.72 10.31
C CYS A 276 -18.42 -30.26 11.50
N PRO A 277 -17.79 -31.44 11.38
CA PRO A 277 -16.96 -32.00 12.43
C PRO A 277 -15.80 -31.07 12.83
N PRO A 278 -15.45 -30.97 14.14
CA PRO A 278 -14.38 -30.09 14.60
C PRO A 278 -13.02 -30.31 13.91
N GLU A 279 -12.69 -31.54 13.56
CA GLU A 279 -11.46 -31.89 12.84
C GLU A 279 -11.44 -31.35 11.41
N ILE A 280 -12.59 -31.25 10.73
CA ILE A 280 -12.69 -30.65 9.40
C ILE A 280 -12.57 -29.13 9.51
N LEU A 281 -13.21 -28.52 10.52
CA LEU A 281 -13.07 -27.09 10.79
C LEU A 281 -11.64 -26.69 11.17
N ALA A 282 -10.93 -27.52 11.93
CA ALA A 282 -9.51 -27.30 12.26
C ALA A 282 -8.61 -27.38 11.02
N ARG A 283 -8.87 -28.34 10.12
CA ARG A 283 -8.14 -28.46 8.85
C ARG A 283 -8.42 -27.31 7.89
N GLN A 284 -9.67 -26.86 7.80
CA GLN A 284 -10.04 -25.66 7.06
C GLN A 284 -9.33 -24.43 7.64
N ALA A 285 -9.28 -24.30 8.97
CA ALA A 285 -8.61 -23.19 9.63
C ALA A 285 -7.11 -23.13 9.33
N GLU A 286 -6.43 -24.29 9.36
CA GLU A 286 -5.02 -24.38 8.98
C GLU A 286 -4.79 -23.96 7.52
N GLN A 287 -5.68 -24.34 6.61
CA GLN A 287 -5.55 -23.97 5.20
C GLN A 287 -5.80 -22.48 4.95
N TYR A 288 -6.80 -21.90 5.62
CA TYR A 288 -6.96 -20.45 5.63
C TYR A 288 -5.75 -19.74 6.23
N ALA A 289 -5.16 -20.25 7.33
CA ALA A 289 -3.95 -19.68 7.90
C ALA A 289 -2.78 -19.69 6.89
N GLN A 290 -2.56 -20.81 6.21
CA GLN A 290 -1.52 -20.92 5.18
C GLN A 290 -1.76 -19.96 4.00
N LEU A 291 -3.01 -19.84 3.52
CA LEU A 291 -3.38 -18.88 2.48
C LEU A 291 -3.08 -17.45 2.91
N PHE A 292 -3.51 -17.05 4.11
CA PHE A 292 -3.34 -15.68 4.59
C PHE A 292 -1.87 -15.37 4.93
N ARG A 293 -1.09 -16.37 5.35
CA ARG A 293 0.37 -16.25 5.46
C ARG A 293 1.02 -16.01 4.10
N LEU A 294 0.59 -16.72 3.07
CA LEU A 294 1.04 -16.51 1.70
C LEU A 294 0.63 -15.12 1.19
N PHE A 295 -0.64 -14.73 1.30
CA PHE A 295 -1.10 -13.42 0.89
C PHE A 295 -0.32 -12.29 1.57
N ARG A 296 -0.04 -12.43 2.86
CA ARG A 296 0.75 -11.47 3.62
C ARG A 296 2.20 -11.33 3.11
N LYS A 297 2.79 -12.37 2.54
CA LYS A 297 4.12 -12.30 1.89
C LYS A 297 4.11 -11.40 0.64
N TYR A 298 2.94 -11.16 0.06
CA TYR A 298 2.73 -10.39 -1.17
C TYR A 298 1.76 -9.22 -0.97
N ASP A 299 1.75 -8.61 0.22
CA ASP A 299 0.86 -7.49 0.57
C ASP A 299 1.18 -6.19 -0.18
N ASP A 300 2.35 -6.09 -0.81
CA ASP A 300 2.71 -5.03 -1.76
C ASP A 300 2.00 -5.17 -3.11
N VAL A 301 1.55 -6.38 -3.45
CA VAL A 301 0.88 -6.73 -4.72
C VAL A 301 -0.62 -6.86 -4.55
N ILE A 302 -1.06 -7.46 -3.44
CA ILE A 302 -2.48 -7.74 -3.17
C ILE A 302 -3.17 -6.48 -2.66
N ASP A 303 -4.14 -6.01 -3.44
CA ASP A 303 -4.89 -4.78 -3.20
C ASP A 303 -6.17 -5.05 -2.39
N ARG A 304 -6.79 -6.22 -2.58
CA ARG A 304 -8.04 -6.65 -1.94
C ARG A 304 -8.08 -8.17 -1.76
N VAL A 305 -8.64 -8.64 -0.65
CA VAL A 305 -9.07 -10.03 -0.47
C VAL A 305 -10.54 -10.04 -0.09
N SER A 306 -11.36 -10.73 -0.88
CA SER A 306 -12.81 -10.82 -0.72
C SER A 306 -13.26 -12.27 -0.60
N PHE A 307 -14.11 -12.55 0.39
CA PHE A 307 -14.75 -13.86 0.55
C PHE A 307 -16.03 -13.95 -0.29
N TRP A 308 -16.38 -15.12 -0.82
CA TRP A 308 -17.63 -15.25 -1.59
C TRP A 308 -18.79 -15.71 -0.71
N ASN A 309 -19.64 -14.75 -0.34
CA ASN A 309 -20.72 -14.80 0.67
C ASN A 309 -20.26 -14.48 2.10
N LEU A 310 -21.19 -13.94 2.91
CA LEU A 310 -20.91 -13.39 4.23
C LEU A 310 -20.64 -14.46 5.30
N HIS A 311 -21.38 -15.56 5.25
CA HIS A 311 -21.32 -16.63 6.23
C HIS A 311 -21.86 -17.94 5.63
N ASP A 312 -21.56 -19.09 6.24
CA ASP A 312 -21.82 -20.43 5.68
C ASP A 312 -23.28 -20.63 5.23
N GLY A 313 -24.23 -19.95 5.88
CA GLY A 313 -25.66 -20.02 5.57
C GLY A 313 -26.06 -19.42 4.21
N GLN A 314 -25.21 -18.56 3.66
CA GLN A 314 -25.45 -17.84 2.40
C GLN A 314 -24.53 -18.30 1.26
N SER A 315 -23.64 -19.27 1.51
CA SER A 315 -22.69 -19.70 0.48
C SER A 315 -23.40 -20.34 -0.71
N TRP A 316 -23.01 -19.95 -1.93
CA TRP A 316 -23.42 -20.59 -3.18
C TRP A 316 -23.09 -22.09 -3.23
N LEU A 317 -22.08 -22.54 -2.48
CA LEU A 317 -21.68 -23.95 -2.38
C LEU A 317 -22.70 -24.81 -1.62
N ASN A 318 -23.75 -24.21 -1.05
CA ASN A 318 -24.91 -24.95 -0.56
C ASN A 318 -25.81 -25.48 -1.70
N ASP A 319 -25.75 -24.87 -2.89
CA ASP A 319 -26.60 -25.24 -4.03
C ASP A 319 -25.80 -25.74 -5.24
N PHE A 320 -24.54 -25.31 -5.37
CA PHE A 320 -23.65 -25.69 -6.47
C PHE A 320 -22.47 -26.55 -6.02
N PRO A 321 -22.10 -27.63 -6.74
CA PRO A 321 -22.72 -28.13 -7.97
C PRO A 321 -23.99 -28.99 -7.75
N TRP A 322 -24.30 -29.32 -6.50
CA TRP A 322 -25.56 -29.88 -6.04
C TRP A 322 -25.91 -29.36 -4.65
N LYS A 323 -27.17 -29.56 -4.24
CA LYS A 323 -27.68 -29.12 -2.95
C LYS A 323 -27.05 -29.90 -1.79
N ARG A 324 -26.37 -29.20 -0.87
CA ARG A 324 -25.72 -29.75 0.31
C ARG A 324 -25.60 -28.71 1.44
N VAL A 325 -25.28 -29.16 2.64
CA VAL A 325 -24.99 -28.28 3.80
C VAL A 325 -23.48 -28.10 3.86
N ASN A 326 -22.99 -27.01 3.29
CA ASN A 326 -21.56 -26.72 3.23
C ASN A 326 -21.14 -25.72 4.31
N HIS A 327 -19.82 -25.64 4.56
CA HIS A 327 -19.22 -24.78 5.58
C HIS A 327 -17.95 -24.07 5.10
N PRO A 328 -17.99 -23.30 3.99
CA PRO A 328 -16.76 -22.92 3.30
C PRO A 328 -16.13 -21.59 3.74
N LEU A 329 -16.74 -20.85 4.68
CA LEU A 329 -16.39 -19.46 5.01
C LEU A 329 -15.85 -19.29 6.44
N LEU A 330 -15.54 -18.05 6.84
CA LEU A 330 -15.02 -17.72 8.17
C LEU A 330 -16.08 -17.65 9.27
N PHE A 331 -17.35 -17.47 8.90
CA PHE A 331 -18.46 -17.31 9.84
C PHE A 331 -19.51 -18.41 9.64
N ASP A 332 -20.07 -18.92 10.73
CA ASP A 332 -21.07 -19.98 10.71
C ASP A 332 -22.45 -19.49 10.25
N ARG A 333 -23.46 -20.36 10.27
CA ARG A 333 -24.83 -20.03 9.82
C ARG A 333 -25.50 -18.96 10.71
N GLN A 334 -24.98 -18.70 11.90
CA GLN A 334 -25.46 -17.69 12.84
C GLN A 334 -24.58 -16.43 12.82
N GLY A 335 -23.60 -16.34 11.92
CA GLY A 335 -22.68 -15.20 11.82
C GLY A 335 -21.61 -15.17 12.91
N LYS A 336 -21.41 -16.27 13.65
CA LYS A 336 -20.35 -16.36 14.67
C LYS A 336 -19.02 -16.78 14.04
N PRO A 337 -17.88 -16.31 14.56
CA PRO A 337 -16.56 -16.74 14.10
C PRO A 337 -16.37 -18.26 14.20
N LYS A 338 -15.82 -18.85 13.13
CA LYS A 338 -15.32 -20.24 13.12
C LYS A 338 -13.83 -20.27 13.47
N PRO A 339 -13.24 -21.45 13.78
CA PRO A 339 -11.79 -21.57 13.96
C PRO A 339 -10.96 -20.97 12.82
N ALA A 340 -11.48 -20.98 11.59
CA ALA A 340 -10.86 -20.34 10.44
C ALA A 340 -10.73 -18.81 10.59
N TYR A 341 -11.72 -18.13 11.17
CA TYR A 341 -11.63 -16.69 11.46
C TYR A 341 -10.48 -16.40 12.41
N ASP A 342 -10.41 -17.14 13.52
CA ASP A 342 -9.36 -16.94 14.54
C ASP A 342 -7.97 -17.20 13.97
N ALA A 343 -7.84 -18.23 13.13
CA ALA A 343 -6.60 -18.55 12.45
C ALA A 343 -6.16 -17.43 11.47
N VAL A 344 -7.09 -16.90 10.68
CA VAL A 344 -6.82 -15.76 9.78
C VAL A 344 -6.43 -14.51 10.56
N VAL A 345 -7.21 -14.14 11.59
CA VAL A 345 -6.92 -12.96 12.41
C VAL A 345 -5.57 -13.12 13.10
N LYS A 346 -5.24 -14.30 13.62
CA LYS A 346 -3.93 -14.58 14.23
C LYS A 346 -2.79 -14.39 13.23
N GLU A 347 -2.89 -14.92 12.01
CA GLU A 347 -1.84 -14.76 10.98
C GLU A 347 -1.65 -13.30 10.55
N LEU A 348 -2.73 -12.53 10.48
CA LEU A 348 -2.68 -11.11 10.12
C LEU A 348 -2.20 -10.24 11.29
N ALA A 349 -2.64 -10.53 12.51
CA ALA A 349 -2.25 -9.83 13.72
C ALA A 349 -0.79 -10.09 14.10
N ALA A 350 -0.27 -11.29 13.82
CA ALA A 350 1.12 -11.67 14.10
C ALA A 350 2.14 -10.71 13.46
N VAL A 351 1.75 -9.98 12.40
CA VAL A 351 2.61 -9.02 11.69
C VAL A 351 1.91 -7.67 11.44
N VAL A 352 1.13 -7.18 12.41
CA VAL A 352 1.19 -5.74 12.71
C VAL A 352 2.52 -5.47 13.44
N ALA A 353 3.63 -5.95 12.86
CA ALA A 353 4.94 -5.96 13.46
C ALA A 353 5.48 -4.51 13.48
N PRO A 354 6.23 -4.12 14.52
CA PRO A 354 6.87 -2.81 14.62
C PRO A 354 7.53 -2.35 13.32
N ALA A 355 8.14 -3.27 12.56
CA ALA A 355 8.77 -2.98 11.28
C ALA A 355 7.84 -2.27 10.26
N ARG A 356 6.58 -2.70 10.10
CA ARG A 356 5.67 -2.06 9.12
C ARG A 356 5.13 -0.73 9.62
N ALA A 357 4.86 -0.60 10.93
CA ALA A 357 4.52 0.67 11.54
C ALA A 357 5.68 1.67 11.41
N ILE A 358 6.91 1.20 11.58
CA ILE A 358 8.15 1.96 11.38
C ILE A 358 8.28 2.39 9.93
N GLU A 359 8.11 1.49 8.94
CA GLU A 359 8.22 1.87 7.52
C GLU A 359 7.12 2.86 7.10
N LYS A 360 5.88 2.71 7.60
CA LYS A 360 4.81 3.68 7.33
C LYS A 360 5.09 5.03 7.99
N ALA A 361 5.54 5.04 9.25
CA ALA A 361 5.92 6.27 9.94
C ALA A 361 7.08 6.96 9.23
N HIS A 362 8.09 6.19 8.81
CA HIS A 362 9.23 6.65 8.04
C HIS A 362 8.80 7.26 6.69
N ALA A 363 7.98 6.57 5.90
CA ALA A 363 7.46 7.10 4.64
C ALA A 363 6.68 8.40 4.84
N GLU A 364 5.90 8.51 5.92
CA GLU A 364 5.16 9.73 6.22
C GLU A 364 6.05 10.87 6.71
N THR A 365 7.12 10.56 7.45
CA THR A 365 8.17 11.53 7.79
C THR A 365 8.78 12.13 6.54
N TRP A 366 9.17 11.28 5.58
CA TRP A 366 9.74 11.70 4.31
C TRP A 366 8.77 12.54 3.49
N ARG A 367 7.52 12.11 3.38
CA ARG A 367 6.51 12.78 2.55
C ARG A 367 6.12 14.16 3.07
N ARG A 368 6.05 14.34 4.39
CA ARG A 368 5.54 15.58 5.01
C ARG A 368 6.63 16.58 5.37
N PHE A 369 7.75 16.08 5.90
CA PHE A 369 8.70 16.91 6.63
C PHE A 369 10.03 17.11 5.90
N VAL A 370 10.44 16.19 5.03
CA VAL A 370 11.67 16.35 4.23
C VAL A 370 11.37 17.16 2.98
N ASP A 371 12.01 18.31 2.82
CA ASP A 371 11.80 19.18 1.67
C ASP A 371 12.63 18.76 0.42
N GLU A 372 12.53 19.57 -0.63
CA GLU A 372 13.26 19.35 -1.88
C GLU A 372 14.78 19.43 -1.71
N HIS A 373 15.26 20.24 -0.75
CA HIS A 373 16.68 20.41 -0.44
C HIS A 373 17.23 19.31 0.49
N GLY A 374 16.38 18.43 1.01
CA GLY A 374 16.78 17.38 1.95
C GLY A 374 16.87 17.88 3.39
N ILE A 375 16.18 18.96 3.73
CA ILE A 375 16.11 19.48 5.10
C ILE A 375 14.83 18.93 5.75
N VAL A 376 14.97 18.34 6.95
CA VAL A 376 13.85 17.92 7.79
C VAL A 376 13.29 19.16 8.48
N ARG A 377 12.05 19.50 8.13
CA ARG A 377 11.28 20.61 8.70
C ARG A 377 10.47 20.11 9.89
N ASP A 378 10.17 20.99 10.82
CA ASP A 378 9.29 20.67 11.93
C ASP A 378 7.81 20.90 11.58
N TYR A 379 7.49 21.74 10.59
CA TYR A 379 6.11 22.00 10.13
C TYR A 379 5.74 21.29 8.82
N VAL A 380 4.43 21.27 8.53
CA VAL A 380 3.84 20.78 7.27
C VAL A 380 3.26 21.97 6.49
N GLY A 381 3.54 22.04 5.19
CA GLY A 381 3.08 23.13 4.31
C GLY A 381 4.14 23.53 3.28
N ASP A 382 3.89 24.63 2.58
CA ASP A 382 4.84 25.25 1.65
C ASP A 382 6.03 25.89 2.41
N LEU A 383 7.18 26.03 1.74
CA LEU A 383 8.31 26.77 2.30
C LEU A 383 7.95 28.26 2.44
N PRO A 384 8.33 28.92 3.55
CA PRO A 384 8.10 30.34 3.75
C PRO A 384 8.75 31.18 2.67
N THR A 385 8.03 32.17 2.18
CA THR A 385 8.58 33.15 1.24
C THR A 385 9.59 34.07 1.92
N PRO A 386 10.45 34.78 1.17
CA PRO A 386 11.29 35.82 1.73
C PRO A 386 10.50 36.87 2.52
N GLU A 387 9.29 37.19 2.05
CA GLU A 387 8.38 38.12 2.73
C GLU A 387 7.84 37.53 4.03
N ASP A 388 7.48 36.25 4.07
CA ASP A 388 7.06 35.58 5.31
C ASP A 388 8.18 35.61 6.36
N CYS A 389 9.42 35.37 5.93
CA CYS A 389 10.61 35.47 6.77
C CYS A 389 10.84 36.88 7.29
N ARG A 390 10.72 37.90 6.41
CA ARG A 390 10.86 39.31 6.78
C ARG A 390 9.80 39.75 7.79
N LEU A 391 8.57 39.25 7.63
CA LEU A 391 7.45 39.54 8.52
C LEU A 391 7.46 38.69 9.80
N GLY A 392 8.39 37.72 9.93
CA GLY A 392 8.45 36.81 11.07
C GLY A 392 7.16 36.01 11.25
N LYS A 393 6.50 35.62 10.15
CA LYS A 393 5.23 34.89 10.25
C LYS A 393 5.45 33.57 11.00
N PRO A 394 4.62 33.23 12.00
CA PRO A 394 4.74 31.96 12.69
C PRO A 394 4.38 30.81 11.75
N ASN A 395 5.15 29.72 11.79
CA ASN A 395 4.70 28.43 11.27
C ASN A 395 3.84 27.74 12.35
N ALA A 396 3.06 26.71 11.97
CA ALA A 396 2.00 26.13 12.83
C ALA A 396 2.46 25.55 14.18
N ILE A 397 3.77 25.45 14.42
CA ILE A 397 4.36 24.92 15.66
C ILE A 397 5.57 25.75 16.14
N GLY A 398 5.83 26.88 15.48
CA GLY A 398 7.07 27.63 15.59
C GLY A 398 6.95 28.81 16.53
N TRP A 399 8.00 29.06 17.31
CA TRP A 399 7.96 30.08 18.36
C TRP A 399 8.53 31.43 17.89
N TRP A 400 9.41 31.46 16.88
CA TRP A 400 10.26 32.65 16.60
C TRP A 400 10.59 32.95 15.12
N SER A 401 10.77 31.96 14.23
CA SER A 401 11.11 32.20 12.81
C SER A 401 10.37 31.19 11.92
N PRO A 402 9.87 31.61 10.73
CA PRO A 402 9.21 30.67 9.82
C PRO A 402 10.16 29.61 9.25
N ILE A 403 11.47 29.92 9.15
CA ILE A 403 12.52 28.95 8.81
C ILE A 403 13.33 28.62 10.06
N GLU A 404 13.13 27.43 10.60
CA GLU A 404 13.80 27.00 11.83
C GLU A 404 14.11 25.51 11.88
N ASN A 405 15.01 25.17 12.79
CA ASN A 405 15.38 23.83 13.24
C ASN A 405 15.80 22.81 12.17
N GLY A 406 16.10 23.25 10.95
CA GLY A 406 16.49 22.38 9.85
C GLY A 406 17.67 21.46 10.21
N PRO A 407 18.88 21.99 10.49
CA PRO A 407 20.01 21.16 10.88
C PRO A 407 19.81 20.37 12.18
N MET A 408 18.99 20.86 13.10
CA MET A 408 18.66 20.15 14.34
C MET A 408 18.01 18.79 14.03
N PHE A 409 16.90 18.79 13.30
CA PHE A 409 16.21 17.55 12.95
C PHE A 409 16.93 16.75 11.86
N THR A 410 17.49 17.43 10.86
CA THR A 410 18.18 16.78 9.75
C THR A 410 19.43 16.03 10.22
N GLY A 411 20.22 16.63 11.11
CA GLY A 411 21.42 16.01 11.64
C GLY A 411 21.15 14.78 12.49
N MET A 412 20.16 14.87 13.40
CA MET A 412 19.71 13.73 14.20
C MET A 412 19.14 12.60 13.32
N TYR A 413 18.34 12.94 12.32
CA TYR A 413 17.72 11.96 11.45
C TYR A 413 18.71 11.30 10.49
N LEU A 414 19.69 12.05 9.98
CA LEU A 414 20.76 11.52 9.13
C LEU A 414 21.54 10.40 9.83
N ASN A 415 21.83 10.53 11.13
CA ASN A 415 22.49 9.46 11.89
C ASN A 415 21.68 8.15 11.85
N ALA A 416 20.37 8.23 12.08
CA ALA A 416 19.47 7.07 11.99
C ALA A 416 19.40 6.51 10.55
N MET A 417 19.44 7.37 9.54
CA MET A 417 19.39 6.97 8.13
C MET A 417 20.66 6.28 7.66
N VAL A 418 21.83 6.73 8.11
CA VAL A 418 23.11 6.04 7.87
C VAL A 418 23.06 4.63 8.46
N GLU A 419 22.58 4.49 9.70
CA GLU A 419 22.45 3.18 10.33
C GLU A 419 21.42 2.28 9.63
N LYS A 420 20.29 2.85 9.17
CA LYS A 420 19.30 2.13 8.35
C LYS A 420 19.96 1.61 7.07
N ALA A 421 20.64 2.48 6.32
CA ALA A 421 21.31 2.12 5.08
C ALA A 421 22.40 1.07 5.27
N ARG A 422 23.16 1.14 6.38
CA ARG A 422 24.17 0.14 6.75
C ARG A 422 23.55 -1.22 7.02
N ARG A 423 22.39 -1.27 7.71
CA ARG A 423 21.69 -2.52 8.04
C ARG A 423 20.93 -3.12 6.86
N SER A 424 20.29 -2.28 6.05
CA SER A 424 19.48 -2.74 4.91
C SER A 424 20.32 -3.07 3.69
N GLY A 425 21.45 -2.38 3.50
CA GLY A 425 22.25 -2.46 2.27
C GLY A 425 21.56 -1.86 1.04
N ALA A 426 20.36 -1.28 1.20
CA ALA A 426 19.54 -0.82 0.08
C ALA A 426 20.09 0.47 -0.54
N ALA A 427 20.20 0.52 -1.87
CA ALA A 427 20.64 1.71 -2.60
C ALA A 427 19.72 2.92 -2.33
N ALA A 428 18.42 2.71 -2.17
CA ALA A 428 17.45 3.76 -1.88
C ALA A 428 17.69 4.43 -0.51
N ASP A 429 18.02 3.65 0.52
CA ASP A 429 18.32 4.21 1.86
C ASP A 429 19.64 5.00 1.86
N LYS A 430 20.63 4.55 1.07
CA LYS A 430 21.88 5.29 0.85
C LYS A 430 21.63 6.63 0.16
N GLU A 431 20.76 6.65 -0.84
CA GLU A 431 20.39 7.88 -1.55
C GLU A 431 19.62 8.86 -0.66
N GLN A 432 18.73 8.34 0.19
CA GLN A 432 18.06 9.13 1.21
C GLN A 432 19.04 9.78 2.20
N ALA A 433 20.02 9.02 2.71
CA ALA A 433 21.07 9.57 3.57
C ALA A 433 21.90 10.65 2.85
N ARG A 434 22.24 10.43 1.57
CA ARG A 434 22.94 11.42 0.72
C ARG A 434 22.16 12.72 0.59
N LYS A 435 20.85 12.64 0.32
CA LYS A 435 19.98 13.81 0.19
C LYS A 435 19.96 14.65 1.48
N LEU A 436 19.87 14.00 2.64
CA LEU A 436 19.92 14.70 3.94
C LEU A 436 21.28 15.37 4.19
N ALA A 437 22.39 14.71 3.83
CA ALA A 437 23.73 15.30 3.94
C ALA A 437 23.90 16.53 3.04
N GLN A 438 23.32 16.51 1.83
CA GLN A 438 23.29 17.66 0.92
C GLN A 438 22.47 18.82 1.52
N GLY A 439 21.34 18.54 2.19
CA GLY A 439 20.57 19.55 2.90
C GLY A 439 21.36 20.23 4.02
N LEU A 440 22.10 19.47 4.82
CA LEU A 440 23.00 20.03 5.84
C LEU A 440 24.14 20.84 5.22
N LEU A 441 24.74 20.39 4.11
CA LEU A 441 25.76 21.16 3.38
C LEU A 441 25.20 22.49 2.87
N LYS A 442 23.97 22.48 2.32
CA LYS A 442 23.27 23.68 1.88
C LYS A 442 23.11 24.67 3.04
N CYS A 443 22.65 24.24 4.21
CA CYS A 443 22.53 25.11 5.38
C CYS A 443 23.86 25.76 5.80
N ALA A 444 25.00 25.09 5.61
CA ALA A 444 26.33 25.63 5.90
C ALA A 444 26.96 26.43 4.72
N SER A 445 26.21 26.64 3.64
CA SER A 445 26.73 27.25 2.40
C SER A 445 25.83 28.37 1.83
N VAL A 446 24.80 28.78 2.57
CA VAL A 446 23.85 29.84 2.14
C VAL A 446 24.23 31.23 2.64
N SER A 447 25.32 31.35 3.41
CA SER A 447 25.82 32.61 3.96
C SER A 447 27.31 32.78 3.62
N ASP A 448 27.72 34.04 3.43
CA ASP A 448 29.13 34.43 3.27
C ASP A 448 29.82 34.68 4.63
N VAL A 449 29.13 34.50 5.77
CA VAL A 449 29.74 34.58 7.10
C VAL A 449 30.40 33.24 7.43
N PRO A 450 31.74 33.20 7.61
CA PRO A 450 32.44 31.96 7.93
C PRO A 450 31.87 31.30 9.20
N GLY A 451 31.67 29.98 9.16
CA GLY A 451 31.11 29.23 10.27
C GLY A 451 29.62 29.41 10.53
N PHE A 452 28.90 30.20 9.74
CA PHE A 452 27.45 30.32 9.86
C PHE A 452 26.74 29.08 9.30
N VAL A 453 25.86 28.49 10.10
CA VAL A 453 24.95 27.42 9.66
C VAL A 453 23.52 27.92 9.79
N ALA A 454 22.83 28.02 8.67
CA ALA A 454 21.46 28.52 8.59
C ALA A 454 20.46 27.62 9.32
N ARG A 455 19.40 28.24 9.86
CA ARG A 455 18.32 27.49 10.52
C ARG A 455 17.36 26.76 9.57
N GLY A 456 17.47 27.03 8.28
CA GLY A 456 16.65 26.51 7.20
C GLY A 456 16.75 27.43 5.99
N VAL A 457 15.94 27.18 4.98
CA VAL A 457 15.85 28.02 3.78
C VAL A 457 14.40 28.31 3.45
N GLY A 458 14.16 29.49 2.85
CA GLY A 458 12.84 29.86 2.33
C GLY A 458 12.58 29.25 0.95
N SER A 459 11.45 29.61 0.36
CA SER A 459 11.00 29.15 -0.96
C SER A 459 11.95 29.52 -2.11
N ASP A 460 12.91 30.42 -1.88
CA ASP A 460 13.96 30.81 -2.84
C ASP A 460 15.29 30.07 -2.60
N GLY A 461 15.32 29.11 -1.68
CA GLY A 461 16.51 28.33 -1.34
C GLY A 461 17.61 29.13 -0.61
N ARG A 462 17.27 30.30 -0.04
CA ARG A 462 18.17 31.16 0.74
C ARG A 462 17.74 31.23 2.22
N CYS A 463 18.69 31.56 3.10
CA CYS A 463 18.38 31.87 4.49
C CYS A 463 18.06 33.36 4.62
N HIS A 464 16.87 33.67 5.15
CA HIS A 464 16.44 35.05 5.45
C HIS A 464 16.40 35.35 6.95
N TYR A 465 16.79 34.37 7.78
CA TYR A 465 16.88 34.53 9.23
C TYR A 465 18.35 34.67 9.65
N PRO A 466 18.75 35.81 10.25
CA PRO A 466 20.16 36.14 10.42
C PRO A 466 20.83 35.44 11.61
N LEU A 467 20.08 34.73 12.45
CA LEU A 467 20.63 34.18 13.70
C LEU A 467 20.80 32.68 13.58
N SER A 468 22.04 32.21 13.52
CA SER A 468 22.37 30.80 13.78
C SER A 468 22.25 30.52 15.29
N SER A 469 22.43 29.27 15.69
CA SER A 469 22.29 28.88 17.10
C SER A 469 23.01 27.56 17.38
N ASP A 470 23.52 27.43 18.59
CA ASP A 470 24.28 26.27 19.02
C ASP A 470 23.44 24.98 18.99
N ASP A 471 22.14 25.08 19.34
CA ASP A 471 21.16 23.97 19.33
C ASP A 471 21.00 23.26 17.98
N GLN A 472 21.35 23.92 16.87
CA GLN A 472 21.34 23.30 15.53
C GLN A 472 22.73 22.97 15.01
N MET A 473 23.73 23.74 15.44
CA MET A 473 25.11 23.55 15.01
C MET A 473 25.68 22.23 15.55
N HIS A 474 25.36 21.83 16.77
CA HIS A 474 25.82 20.53 17.29
C HIS A 474 25.19 19.33 16.56
N PRO A 475 23.86 19.26 16.34
CA PRO A 475 23.26 18.27 15.45
C PRO A 475 23.81 18.26 14.02
N TRP A 476 24.20 19.42 13.48
CA TRP A 476 24.87 19.48 12.18
C TRP A 476 26.19 18.68 12.18
N PHE A 477 27.03 18.85 13.20
CA PHE A 477 28.25 18.05 13.39
C PHE A 477 27.93 16.55 13.58
N LEU A 478 26.90 16.21 14.37
CA LEU A 478 26.45 14.82 14.55
C LEU A 478 26.11 14.13 13.23
N GLY A 479 25.29 14.78 12.40
CA GLY A 479 24.87 14.24 11.10
C GLY A 479 26.04 14.11 10.12
N MET A 480 26.89 15.15 10.05
CA MET A 480 28.09 15.16 9.19
C MET A 480 29.06 14.04 9.57
N GLN A 481 29.31 13.85 10.86
CA GLN A 481 30.19 12.80 11.37
C GLN A 481 29.66 11.41 11.02
N ALA A 482 28.37 11.15 11.27
CA ALA A 482 27.76 9.86 10.93
C ALA A 482 27.87 9.55 9.43
N TYR A 483 27.58 10.53 8.57
CA TYR A 483 27.62 10.35 7.12
C TYR A 483 29.04 10.20 6.59
N LEU A 484 29.97 11.05 7.01
CA LEU A 484 31.36 11.00 6.58
C LEU A 484 32.07 9.72 7.04
N LEU A 485 31.76 9.19 8.22
CA LEU A 485 32.36 7.93 8.69
C LEU A 485 31.73 6.68 8.08
N SER A 486 30.66 6.82 7.28
CA SER A 486 30.02 5.71 6.57
C SER A 486 30.67 5.38 5.22
N ASP A 487 30.22 4.28 4.61
CA ASP A 487 30.59 3.85 3.25
C ASP A 487 29.74 4.52 2.15
N ILE A 488 28.85 5.45 2.52
CA ILE A 488 27.88 6.07 1.61
C ILE A 488 28.50 7.17 0.73
N PRO A 489 29.26 8.16 1.27
CA PRO A 489 29.79 9.24 0.44
C PRO A 489 30.86 8.72 -0.53
N SER A 490 30.73 9.14 -1.79
CA SER A 490 31.79 9.01 -2.78
C SER A 490 33.03 9.84 -2.40
N THR A 491 34.16 9.56 -3.04
CA THR A 491 35.42 10.28 -2.84
C THR A 491 35.27 11.79 -3.05
N GLU A 492 34.51 12.22 -4.06
CA GLU A 492 34.31 13.65 -4.35
C GLU A 492 33.36 14.31 -3.34
N GLU A 493 32.26 13.65 -2.96
CA GLU A 493 31.38 14.14 -1.90
C GLU A 493 32.13 14.31 -0.58
N ARG A 494 32.96 13.32 -0.23
CA ARG A 494 33.80 13.35 0.97
C ARG A 494 34.72 14.56 0.98
N LYS A 495 35.39 14.88 -0.13
CA LYS A 495 36.27 16.05 -0.22
C LYS A 495 35.52 17.35 0.06
N VAL A 496 34.35 17.54 -0.56
CA VAL A 496 33.54 18.76 -0.40
C VAL A 496 33.05 18.90 1.04
N LEU A 497 32.51 17.84 1.61
CA LEU A 497 31.96 17.85 2.96
C LEU A 497 33.05 18.04 4.03
N VAL A 498 34.19 17.37 3.90
CA VAL A 498 35.34 17.54 4.81
C VAL A 498 35.88 18.97 4.76
N ALA A 499 35.98 19.57 3.57
CA ALA A 499 36.39 20.97 3.44
C ALA A 499 35.42 21.91 4.18
N LYS A 500 34.11 21.69 4.05
CA LYS A 500 33.11 22.50 4.75
C LYS A 500 33.13 22.30 6.27
N VAL A 501 33.29 21.06 6.75
CA VAL A 501 33.46 20.78 8.18
C VAL A 501 34.68 21.50 8.75
N ARG A 502 35.81 21.46 8.04
CA ARG A 502 37.03 22.18 8.44
C ARG A 502 36.78 23.69 8.53
N GLU A 503 36.23 24.29 7.48
CA GLU A 503 35.90 25.73 7.44
C GLU A 503 35.02 26.14 8.64
N VAL A 504 33.96 25.38 8.93
CA VAL A 504 33.05 25.67 10.04
C VAL A 504 33.78 25.53 11.39
N ALA A 505 34.52 24.45 11.61
CA ALA A 505 35.23 24.22 12.87
C ALA A 505 36.33 25.27 13.13
N GLU A 506 37.12 25.61 12.12
CA GLU A 506 38.17 26.65 12.22
C GLU A 506 37.57 28.03 12.48
N SER A 507 36.45 28.35 11.83
CA SER A 507 35.73 29.61 12.07
C SER A 507 35.22 29.70 13.51
N LEU A 508 34.57 28.64 14.00
CA LEU A 508 34.09 28.58 15.39
C LEU A 508 35.24 28.72 16.38
N GLU A 509 36.37 28.03 16.15
CA GLU A 509 37.54 28.18 17.01
C GLU A 509 38.06 29.63 17.01
N GLY A 510 38.15 30.27 15.85
CA GLY A 510 38.54 31.68 15.73
C GLY A 510 37.61 32.63 16.49
N TYR A 511 36.33 32.27 16.62
CA TYR A 511 35.33 32.99 17.41
C TYR A 511 35.25 32.56 18.87
N GLY A 512 36.19 31.75 19.36
CA GLY A 512 36.17 31.23 20.74
C GLY A 512 34.98 30.30 21.01
N TRP A 513 34.55 29.56 19.98
CA TRP A 513 33.39 28.66 19.97
C TRP A 513 32.04 29.33 20.20
N LYS A 514 31.94 30.62 19.85
CA LYS A 514 30.68 31.35 19.77
C LYS A 514 30.09 31.18 18.37
N VAL A 515 28.77 31.06 18.29
CA VAL A 515 28.07 30.80 17.02
C VAL A 515 27.79 32.13 16.31
N PRO A 516 28.31 32.35 15.09
CA PRO A 516 28.21 33.64 14.41
C PRO A 516 26.79 33.92 13.89
N CYS A 517 26.47 35.20 13.75
CA CYS A 517 25.24 35.68 13.11
C CYS A 517 25.55 36.32 11.74
N ASP A 518 24.53 36.43 10.90
CA ASP A 518 24.56 36.96 9.54
C ASP A 518 23.65 38.20 9.39
N GLY A 519 23.59 38.77 8.18
CA GLY A 519 22.73 39.90 7.84
C GLY A 519 23.00 41.11 8.72
N ALA A 520 21.92 41.67 9.31
CA ALA A 520 22.00 42.84 10.18
C ALA A 520 22.78 42.60 11.49
N PHE A 521 23.03 41.33 11.85
CA PHE A 521 23.76 40.92 13.05
C PHE A 521 25.15 40.39 12.73
N LYS A 522 25.67 40.65 11.52
CA LYS A 522 27.01 40.20 11.13
C LYS A 522 28.06 40.78 12.09
N GLY A 523 28.80 39.90 12.75
CA GLY A 523 29.77 40.25 13.80
C GLY A 523 29.28 39.96 15.22
N ASP A 524 27.98 39.74 15.41
CA ASP A 524 27.40 39.29 16.67
C ASP A 524 27.39 37.76 16.76
N PHE A 525 27.10 37.25 17.97
CA PHE A 525 27.05 35.82 18.27
C PHE A 525 25.78 35.43 19.02
N ARG A 526 25.25 34.24 18.75
CA ARG A 526 24.07 33.68 19.44
C ARG A 526 24.36 32.27 19.96
N GLY A 527 24.70 32.21 21.24
CA GLY A 527 25.10 30.96 21.90
C GLY A 527 26.56 30.60 21.67
N GLY A 528 26.97 29.45 22.21
CA GLY A 528 28.33 28.96 22.12
C GLY A 528 28.52 27.67 22.89
N PHE A 529 29.73 27.12 22.83
CA PHE A 529 30.04 25.79 23.36
C PHE A 529 31.04 25.79 24.51
N LYS A 530 31.70 26.92 24.78
CA LYS A 530 32.58 27.10 25.94
C LYS A 530 31.83 27.76 27.10
N GLY A 531 30.96 26.98 27.75
CA GLY A 531 30.21 27.40 28.94
C GLY A 531 30.50 26.49 30.15
N GLU A 532 29.94 26.85 31.31
CA GLU A 532 30.13 26.12 32.57
C GLU A 532 29.13 24.98 32.78
N HIS A 533 28.13 24.83 31.90
CA HIS A 533 27.14 23.77 32.04
C HIS A 533 27.67 22.44 31.47
N PHE A 534 27.24 21.33 32.08
CA PHE A 534 27.54 19.98 31.60
C PHE A 534 27.30 19.79 30.10
N ARG A 535 26.19 20.34 29.57
CA ARG A 535 25.86 20.26 28.15
C ARG A 535 26.91 20.94 27.26
N ASP A 536 27.52 22.03 27.72
CA ASP A 536 28.45 22.83 26.94
C ASP A 536 29.77 22.05 26.81
N VAL A 537 30.27 21.51 27.93
CA VAL A 537 31.47 20.66 27.99
C VAL A 537 31.35 19.44 27.08
N VAL A 538 30.26 18.68 27.19
CA VAL A 538 30.06 17.46 26.39
C VAL A 538 30.02 17.76 24.89
N ARG A 539 29.31 18.83 24.50
CA ARG A 539 29.17 19.21 23.08
C ARG A 539 30.47 19.76 22.53
N TYR A 540 31.21 20.56 23.30
CA TYR A 540 32.53 21.06 22.91
C TYR A 540 33.53 19.93 22.69
N LEU A 541 33.66 19.02 23.66
CA LEU A 541 34.52 17.84 23.54
C LEU A 541 34.13 16.98 22.34
N HIS A 542 32.83 16.75 22.13
CA HIS A 542 32.35 16.01 20.97
C HIS A 542 32.74 16.68 19.67
N MET A 543 32.49 17.98 19.49
CA MET A 543 32.82 18.66 18.22
C MET A 543 34.31 18.64 17.91
N LEU A 544 35.19 18.78 18.90
CA LEU A 544 36.64 18.65 18.70
C LEU A 544 37.00 17.25 18.18
N HIS A 545 36.50 16.20 18.84
CA HIS A 545 36.76 14.83 18.45
C HIS A 545 36.15 14.48 17.09
N ALA A 546 34.91 14.89 16.85
CA ALA A 546 34.20 14.67 15.59
C ALA A 546 34.91 15.36 14.42
N THR A 547 35.44 16.58 14.64
CA THR A 547 36.23 17.27 13.62
C THR A 547 37.48 16.48 13.28
N TYR A 548 38.22 15.98 14.28
CA TYR A 548 39.35 15.08 14.05
C TYR A 548 38.96 13.84 13.24
N GLU A 549 37.90 13.13 13.63
CA GLU A 549 37.48 11.91 12.94
C GLU A 549 37.05 12.17 11.48
N MET A 550 36.40 13.31 11.23
CA MET A 550 35.95 13.68 9.89
C MET A 550 37.10 14.17 9.00
N THR A 551 38.03 14.98 9.52
CA THR A 551 39.07 15.64 8.71
C THR A 551 40.41 14.89 8.71
N GLY A 552 40.70 14.11 9.75
CA GLY A 552 41.99 13.49 9.99
C GLY A 552 43.07 14.45 10.52
N ASP A 553 42.75 15.73 10.77
CA ASP A 553 43.77 16.72 11.17
C ASP A 553 44.10 16.56 12.67
N ALA A 554 45.33 16.14 12.96
CA ALA A 554 45.78 15.81 14.33
C ALA A 554 45.67 16.96 15.34
N VAL A 555 45.64 18.21 14.86
CA VAL A 555 45.45 19.41 15.69
C VAL A 555 44.13 19.37 16.47
N TRP A 556 43.06 18.82 15.89
CA TRP A 556 41.77 18.70 16.55
C TRP A 556 41.79 17.66 17.68
N LEU A 557 42.55 16.57 17.51
CA LEU A 557 42.74 15.56 18.56
C LEU A 557 43.57 16.11 19.72
N GLU A 558 44.59 16.91 19.43
CA GLU A 558 45.38 17.60 20.46
C GLU A 558 44.51 18.57 21.27
N ARG A 559 43.70 19.39 20.59
CA ARG A 559 42.73 20.29 21.22
C ARG A 559 41.73 19.53 22.08
N TYR A 560 41.20 18.40 21.59
CA TYR A 560 40.31 17.52 22.36
C TYR A 560 40.98 17.03 23.64
N ARG A 561 42.21 16.50 23.55
CA ARG A 561 42.96 15.99 24.72
C ARG A 561 43.25 17.10 25.72
N LYS A 562 43.59 18.30 25.26
CA LYS A 562 43.78 19.48 26.11
C LYS A 562 42.48 19.83 26.85
N ALA A 563 41.38 19.99 26.11
CA ALA A 563 40.07 20.30 26.67
C ALA A 563 39.59 19.23 27.68
N LEU A 564 39.87 17.95 27.41
CA LEU A 564 39.52 16.84 28.32
C LEU A 564 40.27 16.92 29.66
N ALA A 565 41.46 17.52 29.68
CA ALA A 565 42.29 17.69 30.86
C ALA A 565 42.08 19.06 31.55
N GLU A 566 41.26 19.95 30.99
CA GLU A 566 40.95 21.25 31.60
C GLU A 566 40.21 21.03 32.93
N LYS A 567 40.74 21.62 34.01
CA LYS A 567 40.10 21.64 35.32
C LYS A 567 39.35 22.96 35.48
N PRO A 568 38.10 22.98 35.97
CA PRO A 568 37.40 24.22 36.27
C PRO A 568 38.20 25.04 37.29
N GLU A 569 38.32 26.36 37.10
CA GLU A 569 39.08 27.23 38.03
C GLU A 569 38.58 27.17 39.48
N LYS A 570 37.31 26.78 39.71
CA LYS A 570 36.71 26.57 41.04
C LYS A 570 36.90 25.19 41.66
N SER A 571 37.49 24.21 40.95
CA SER A 571 37.67 22.85 41.49
C SER A 571 38.94 22.68 42.33
N ALA A 572 39.68 23.76 42.62
CA ALA A 572 40.87 23.73 43.46
C ALA A 572 40.55 23.85 44.96
N GLU A 573 39.30 24.13 45.34
CA GLU A 573 38.86 24.33 46.74
C GLU A 573 37.91 23.24 47.27
N THR A 574 37.67 22.14 46.54
CA THR A 574 36.82 21.02 47.01
C THR A 574 37.47 19.67 46.79
#